data_AF-A0AAD7GHZ5-F1
#
_entry.id   AF-A0AAD7GHZ5-F1
#
_cell.length_a   1.000
_cell.length_b   1.000
_cell.length_c   1.000
_cell.angle_alpha   90.00
_cell.angle_beta   90.00
_cell.angle_gamma   90.00
#
_symmetry.space_group_name_H-M   'P 1'
#
loop_
_entity.id
_entity.type
_entity.pdbx_description
1 polymer ?
#
loop_
_entity_poly.entity_id
_entity_poly.type
_entity_poly.pdbx_seq_one_letter_code
_entity_poly.pdbx_strand_id
1 'polypeptide(L)' 'IYQELVRWRLKLWRDHWRDEWPSYGPKCLVSDADLNNLATHVGSLRSVDDILPFTHIVHWAEISELLFEA' A
#
# COMPACT_ATOMS: atom_id res chain seq x y z
N ILE A 1 7.46 1.02 10.86
CA ILE A 1 7.06 0.35 9.60
C ILE A 1 5.55 0.18 9.48
N TYR A 2 4.88 -0.79 10.13
CA TYR A 2 3.43 -1.00 9.93
C TYR A 2 2.58 0.28 10.12
N GLN A 3 2.81 1.02 11.20
CA GLN A 3 2.09 2.28 11.47
C GLN A 3 2.42 3.39 10.46
N GLU A 4 3.63 3.39 9.87
CA GLU A 4 4.03 4.33 8.83
C GLU A 4 3.31 4.01 7.52
N LEU A 5 3.27 2.73 7.14
CA LEU A 5 2.51 2.26 5.98
C LEU A 5 1.01 2.56 6.12
N VAL A 6 0.43 2.43 7.32
CA VAL A 6 -0.96 2.82 7.57
C VAL A 6 -1.17 4.33 7.36
N ARG A 7 -0.25 5.18 7.84
CA ARG A 7 -0.30 6.63 7.62
C ARG A 7 -0.15 6.99 6.15
N TRP A 8 0.79 6.35 5.45
CA TRP A 8 0.98 6.49 4.02
C TRP A 8 -0.30 6.17 3.25
N ARG A 9 -0.93 5.01 3.52
CA ARG A 9 -2.18 4.60 2.87
C ARG A 9 -3.29 5.61 3.09
N LEU A 10 -3.45 6.11 4.33
CA LEU A 10 -4.46 7.13 4.65
C LEU A 10 -4.20 8.45 3.92
N LYS A 11 -2.94 8.85 3.79
CA LYS A 11 -2.53 10.05 3.07
C LYS A 11 -2.82 9.89 1.57
N LEU A 12 -2.34 8.81 0.94
CA LEU A 12 -2.58 8.52 -0.48
C LEU A 12 -4.08 8.47 -0.79
N TRP A 13 -4.86 7.80 0.07
CA TRP A 13 -6.30 7.75 -0.09
C TRP A 13 -6.93 9.14 -0.09
N ARG A 14 -6.62 9.93 0.94
CA ARG A 14 -7.22 11.24 1.13
C ARG A 14 -6.83 12.22 0.03
N ASP A 15 -5.55 12.20 -0.37
CA ASP A 15 -4.97 13.23 -1.24
C ASP A 15 -5.20 12.93 -2.74
N HIS A 16 -5.40 11.65 -3.12
CA HIS A 16 -5.47 11.25 -4.53
C HIS A 16 -6.67 10.38 -4.90
N TRP A 17 -7.11 9.46 -4.02
CA TRP A 17 -8.10 8.45 -4.41
C TRP A 17 -9.53 8.79 -4.02
N ARG A 18 -9.71 9.56 -2.95
CA ARG A 18 -11.04 9.87 -2.40
C ARG A 18 -11.94 10.58 -3.41
N ASP A 19 -11.36 11.47 -4.22
CA ASP A 19 -12.13 12.28 -5.17
C ASP A 19 -12.47 11.49 -6.44
N GLU A 20 -11.57 10.61 -6.89
CA GLU A 20 -11.77 9.76 -8.07
C GLU A 20 -12.65 8.53 -7.77
N TRP A 21 -12.51 7.95 -6.58
CA TRP A 21 -13.26 6.77 -6.14
C TRP A 21 -13.88 6.96 -4.76
N PRO A 22 -14.99 7.73 -4.64
CA PRO A 22 -15.58 8.07 -3.34
C PRO A 22 -16.12 6.87 -2.54
N SER A 23 -16.45 5.77 -3.22
CA SER A 23 -16.93 4.52 -2.61
C SER A 23 -15.80 3.61 -2.11
N TYR A 24 -14.55 3.87 -2.51
CA TYR A 24 -13.40 3.10 -2.08
C TYR A 24 -12.90 3.69 -0.77
N GLY A 25 -12.86 2.88 0.29
CA GLY A 25 -12.22 3.28 1.54
C GLY A 25 -10.70 3.09 1.50
N PRO A 26 -9.94 3.62 2.47
CA PRO A 26 -8.49 3.46 2.52
C PRO A 26 -8.04 1.99 2.50
N LYS A 27 -8.82 1.08 3.11
CA LYS A 27 -8.50 -0.36 3.12
C LYS A 27 -8.70 -1.05 1.76
N CYS A 28 -9.42 -0.42 0.83
CA CYS A 28 -9.60 -0.91 -0.54
C CYS A 28 -8.34 -0.67 -1.40
N LEU A 29 -7.50 0.30 -1.05
CA LEU A 29 -6.20 0.52 -1.67
C LEU A 29 -5.23 -0.61 -1.34
N VAL A 30 -4.96 -0.77 -0.04
CA VAL A 30 -4.08 -1.81 0.49
C VAL A 30 -4.66 -2.30 1.81
N SER A 31 -4.85 -3.61 1.94
CA SER A 31 -5.48 -4.18 3.13
C SER A 31 -4.55 -4.10 4.34
N ASP A 32 -5.11 -4.16 5.56
CA ASP A 32 -4.30 -4.24 6.77
C ASP A 32 -3.41 -5.50 6.80
N ALA A 33 -3.88 -6.61 6.19
CA ALA A 33 -3.13 -7.85 6.09
C ALA A 33 -1.90 -7.69 5.19
N ASP A 34 -2.05 -7.05 4.03
CA ASP A 34 -0.93 -6.78 3.12
C ASP A 34 0.10 -5.85 3.76
N LEU A 35 -0.35 -4.78 4.42
CA LEU A 35 0.55 -3.88 5.14
C LEU A 35 1.31 -4.59 6.27
N ASN A 36 0.65 -5.51 6.98
CA ASN A 36 1.28 -6.29 8.03
C ASN A 36 2.30 -7.30 7.47
N ASN A 37 1.98 -7.95 6.35
CA ASN A 37 2.89 -8.85 5.66
C ASN A 37 4.14 -8.10 5.18
N LEU A 38 3.97 -6.92 4.58
CA LEU A 38 5.09 -6.08 4.15
C LEU A 38 5.94 -5.62 5.32
N ALA A 39 5.32 -5.14 6.39
CA ALA A 39 6.06 -4.70 7.57
C ALA A 39 6.89 -5.82 8.20
N THR A 40 6.43 -7.08 8.10
CA THR A 40 7.14 -8.27 8.59
C THR A 40 8.35 -8.62 7.72
N HIS A 41 8.27 -8.38 6.41
CA HIS A 41 9.31 -8.76 5.45
C HIS A 41 10.16 -7.58 4.94
N VAL A 42 10.00 -6.38 5.52
CA VAL A 42 10.61 -5.14 5.02
C VAL A 42 12.14 -5.24 4.83
N GLY A 43 12.83 -6.00 5.70
CA GLY A 43 14.28 -6.17 5.60
C GLY A 43 14.76 -6.96 4.38
N SER A 44 13.86 -7.70 3.71
CA SER A 44 14.16 -8.44 2.48
C SER A 44 13.71 -7.73 1.19
N LEU A 45 12.94 -6.65 1.28
CA LEU A 45 12.42 -5.93 0.12
C LEU A 45 13.49 -4.99 -0.43
N ARG A 46 13.87 -5.15 -1.70
CA ARG A 46 14.91 -4.34 -2.37
C ARG A 46 14.41 -3.67 -3.64
N SER A 47 13.25 -4.06 -4.11
CA SER A 47 12.60 -3.58 -5.31
C SER A 47 11.08 -3.71 -5.18
N VAL A 48 10.37 -3.03 -6.09
CA VAL A 48 8.92 -3.16 -6.24
C VAL A 48 8.50 -4.61 -6.50
N ASP A 49 9.29 -5.36 -7.27
CA ASP A 49 9.01 -6.77 -7.59
C ASP A 49 9.06 -7.66 -6.35
N ASP A 50 9.82 -7.29 -5.32
CA ASP A 50 9.87 -8.04 -4.06
C ASP A 50 8.60 -7.88 -3.23
N ILE A 51 7.81 -6.81 -3.43
CA ILE A 51 6.57 -6.54 -2.70
C ILE A 51 5.41 -7.37 -3.25
N LEU A 52 5.37 -7.60 -4.57
CA LEU A 52 4.25 -8.25 -5.27
C LEU A 52 3.85 -9.60 -4.64
N PRO A 53 4.77 -10.52 -4.25
CA PRO A 53 4.42 -11.80 -3.64
C PRO A 53 3.74 -11.69 -2.27
N PHE A 54 3.87 -10.54 -1.58
CA PHE A 54 3.35 -10.34 -0.23
C PHE A 54 2.00 -9.62 -0.19
N THR A 55 1.49 -9.18 -1.33
CA THR A 55 0.31 -8.31 -1.39
C THR A 55 -0.73 -8.77 -2.42
N HIS A 56 -2.00 -8.44 -2.15
CA HIS A 56 -3.09 -8.60 -3.11
C HIS A 56 -3.73 -7.25 -3.42
N ILE A 57 -2.97 -6.36 -4.05
CA ILE A 57 -3.40 -5.00 -4.38
C ILE A 57 -4.03 -4.98 -5.78
N VAL A 58 -5.29 -4.53 -5.87
CA VAL A 58 -6.06 -4.49 -7.12
C VAL A 58 -5.45 -3.51 -8.12
N HIS A 59 -5.04 -2.34 -7.64
CA HIS A 59 -4.47 -1.26 -8.45
C HIS A 59 -2.95 -1.22 -8.30
N TRP A 60 -2.33 -2.37 -8.55
CA TRP A 60 -0.89 -2.54 -8.33
C TRP A 60 -0.06 -1.56 -9.15
N ALA A 61 -0.37 -1.41 -10.44
CA ALA A 61 0.40 -0.55 -11.35
C ALA A 61 0.41 0.92 -10.92
N GLU A 62 -0.65 1.38 -10.25
CA GLU A 62 -0.81 2.76 -9.81
C GLU A 62 -0.16 3.03 -8.44
N ILE A 63 0.06 1.99 -7.63
CA ILE A 63 0.42 2.12 -6.21
C ILE A 63 1.81 1.56 -5.90
N SER A 64 2.31 0.62 -6.69
CA SER A 64 3.48 -0.19 -6.38
C SER A 64 4.75 0.62 -6.09
N GLU A 65 5.08 1.59 -6.95
CA GLU A 65 6.21 2.51 -6.76
C GLU A 65 6.03 3.37 -5.51
N LEU A 66 4.85 3.98 -5.35
CA LEU A 66 4.52 4.82 -4.19
C LEU A 66 4.57 4.05 -2.87
N LEU A 67 4.24 2.76 -2.91
CA LEU A 67 4.29 1.85 -1.75
C LEU A 67 5.72 1.45 -1.41
N PHE A 68 6.58 1.26 -2.42
CA PHE A 68 8.00 0.96 -2.20
C PHE A 68 8.75 2.17 -1.60
N GLU A 69 8.34 3.39 -1.95
CA GLU A 69 8.89 4.65 -1.42
C GLU A 69 8.32 5.09 -0.05
N ALA A 70 7.33 4.37 0.49
CA ALA A 70 6.56 4.73 1.69
C ALA A 70 7.30 4.54 3.02
#